data_AF-A0A2N0VXP8-F1
#
_entry.id   AF-A0A2N0VXP8-F1
#
_cell.length_a   1.000
_cell.length_b   1.000
_cell.length_c   1.000
_cell.angle_alpha   90.00
_cell.angle_beta   90.00
_cell.angle_gamma   90.00
#
_symmetry.space_group_name_H-M   'P 1'
#
loop_
_entity.id
_entity.type
_entity.pdbx_description
1 polymer ?
#
loop_
_entity_poly.entity_id
_entity_poly.type
_entity_poly.pdbx_seq_one_letter_code
_entity_poly.pdbx_strand_id
1 'polypeptide(L)'
;MNLLRGKNISFSLKRPGISLLLLSAVFGPVNAHAEGTISIAQQYGIGYLLLDVVREHHLIEKHGKEEGLDIKVEWRTLSGATGMNEALLSGAIDVVAAGVPPVLTLWDRTKGKQNVRAIAALGSMPNYLLSNNPAVKSVKDLTSKDRIAVPAAGVGFQSRTLQIESARLFGNENYKKFDDITVSLPHPDASAALIAAGSELTAHFSSPPYQYQALEHANIHKILSSYDVLGGPGTFNLLYTTEKFHDENPKTYRAFFDALAEAEKIVKTDKSGAAQTYIRVENSKLPAAFIQKMIEDPENDFTITPQRTFIYADKLYQLGVLKNKAESWKDYFFSEAYTLPGS
;
A
#
# COMPACT_ATOMS: atom_id res chain seq x y z
N MET A 1 -45.62 -13.18 -79.77
CA MET A 1 -44.74 -14.29 -80.22
C MET A 1 -43.73 -14.53 -79.11
N ASN A 2 -43.62 -15.66 -78.42
CA ASN A 2 -44.06 -17.05 -78.58
C ASN A 2 -44.11 -17.65 -77.15
N LEU A 3 -45.25 -18.18 -76.70
CA LEU A 3 -45.65 -19.61 -76.69
C LEU A 3 -45.45 -20.28 -75.32
N LEU A 4 -46.59 -20.59 -74.67
CA LEU A 4 -46.95 -21.86 -73.97
C LEU A 4 -46.14 -22.22 -72.71
N ARG A 5 -46.72 -22.70 -71.59
CA ARG A 5 -47.77 -23.72 -71.46
C ARG A 5 -48.16 -23.91 -69.96
N GLY A 6 -49.47 -23.94 -69.69
CA GLY A 6 -50.13 -24.93 -68.81
C GLY A 6 -50.24 -24.64 -67.30
N LYS A 7 -51.40 -24.19 -66.78
CA LYS A 7 -52.55 -24.98 -66.24
C LYS A 7 -52.25 -25.86 -65.01
N ASN A 8 -52.69 -25.43 -63.81
CA ASN A 8 -53.89 -25.93 -63.10
C ASN A 8 -53.88 -25.66 -61.58
N ILE A 9 -54.82 -24.81 -61.17
CA ILE A 9 -55.77 -24.88 -60.03
C ILE A 9 -55.50 -25.93 -58.91
N SER A 10 -55.41 -25.45 -57.66
CA SER A 10 -56.17 -26.02 -56.52
C SER A 10 -56.23 -25.06 -55.32
N PHE A 11 -57.46 -24.85 -54.82
CA PHE A 11 -57.83 -24.06 -53.64
C PHE A 11 -57.31 -24.66 -52.32
N SER A 12 -56.96 -23.80 -51.34
CA SER A 12 -57.09 -24.14 -49.91
C SER A 12 -57.15 -22.87 -49.04
N LEU A 13 -58.31 -22.61 -48.44
CA LEU A 13 -58.48 -21.69 -47.31
C LEU A 13 -57.79 -22.26 -46.06
N LYS A 14 -56.87 -21.52 -45.44
CA LYS A 14 -56.56 -21.67 -44.00
C LYS A 14 -56.29 -20.32 -43.32
N ARG A 15 -56.81 -20.25 -42.10
CA ARG A 15 -56.97 -19.14 -41.14
C ARG A 15 -55.66 -18.40 -40.78
N PRO A 16 -55.71 -17.13 -40.32
CA PRO A 16 -54.52 -16.42 -39.86
C PRO A 16 -54.11 -16.95 -38.47
N GLY A 17 -52.92 -17.56 -38.40
CA GLY A 17 -52.25 -17.88 -37.15
C GLY A 17 -51.44 -16.68 -36.67
N ILE A 18 -51.74 -16.22 -35.46
CA ILE A 18 -51.00 -15.21 -34.72
C ILE A 18 -49.58 -15.73 -34.47
N SER A 19 -48.57 -15.11 -35.07
CA SER A 19 -47.16 -15.37 -34.77
C SER A 19 -46.74 -14.56 -33.54
N LEU A 20 -46.62 -15.23 -32.40
CA LEU A 20 -45.95 -14.71 -31.21
C LEU A 20 -44.43 -14.86 -31.42
N LEU A 21 -43.73 -13.74 -31.67
CA LEU A 21 -42.26 -13.70 -31.63
C LEU A 21 -41.82 -13.67 -30.15
N LEU A 22 -41.36 -14.82 -29.64
CA LEU A 22 -40.60 -14.91 -28.40
C LEU A 22 -39.19 -14.35 -28.64
N LEU A 23 -38.92 -13.16 -28.11
CA LEU A 23 -37.61 -12.55 -28.07
C LEU A 23 -36.80 -13.24 -26.95
N SER A 24 -36.05 -14.29 -27.30
CA SER A 24 -35.12 -14.94 -26.37
C SER A 24 -33.94 -14.02 -26.12
N ALA A 25 -33.97 -13.27 -25.02
CA ALA A 25 -32.79 -12.57 -24.52
C ALA A 25 -31.75 -13.61 -24.08
N VAL A 26 -30.73 -13.83 -24.91
CA VAL A 26 -29.54 -14.60 -24.53
C VAL A 26 -28.74 -13.72 -23.57
N PHE A 27 -29.04 -13.81 -22.28
CA PHE A 27 -28.07 -13.47 -21.25
C PHE A 27 -26.99 -14.55 -21.29
N GLY A 28 -25.88 -14.25 -21.98
CA GLY A 28 -24.69 -15.06 -21.85
C GLY A 28 -24.26 -15.11 -20.38
N PRO A 29 -23.82 -16.25 -19.85
CA PRO A 29 -23.30 -16.32 -18.50
C PRO A 29 -22.10 -15.37 -18.43
N VAL A 30 -22.22 -14.32 -17.63
CA VAL A 30 -21.03 -13.68 -17.07
C VAL A 30 -20.34 -14.81 -16.31
N ASN A 31 -19.15 -15.20 -16.73
CA ASN A 31 -18.29 -16.04 -15.92
C ASN A 31 -17.98 -15.25 -14.64
N ALA A 32 -18.88 -15.35 -13.66
CA ALA A 32 -18.59 -14.96 -12.30
C ALA A 32 -17.48 -15.91 -11.86
N HIS A 33 -16.24 -15.44 -11.92
CA HIS A 33 -15.21 -16.03 -11.08
C HIS A 33 -15.80 -16.04 -9.66
N ALA A 34 -15.96 -17.22 -9.09
CA ALA A 34 -16.45 -17.32 -7.72
C ALA A 34 -15.45 -16.57 -6.85
N GLU A 35 -15.92 -15.51 -6.19
CA GLU A 35 -15.17 -14.81 -5.15
C GLU A 35 -14.72 -15.79 -4.06
N GLY A 36 -13.74 -15.38 -3.25
CA GLY A 36 -13.29 -16.18 -2.10
C GLY A 36 -11.85 -16.67 -2.18
N THR A 37 -11.01 -16.03 -2.99
CA THR A 37 -9.55 -16.16 -2.85
C THR A 37 -8.94 -14.77 -2.81
N ILE A 38 -7.99 -14.57 -1.90
CA ILE A 38 -7.21 -13.32 -1.79
C ILE A 38 -5.77 -13.65 -1.46
N SER A 39 -4.86 -13.10 -2.24
CA SER A 39 -3.41 -13.17 -2.01
C SER A 39 -2.88 -11.81 -1.59
N ILE A 40 -2.20 -11.76 -0.44
CA ILE A 40 -1.71 -10.54 0.19
C ILE A 40 -0.19 -10.62 0.31
N ALA A 41 0.51 -9.63 -0.24
CA ALA A 41 1.94 -9.49 -0.07
C ALA A 41 2.35 -8.27 0.76
N GLN A 42 3.21 -8.51 1.75
CA GLN A 42 3.78 -7.49 2.62
C GLN A 42 5.31 -7.57 2.67
N GLN A 43 5.93 -6.53 3.25
CA GLN A 43 7.34 -6.57 3.67
C GLN A 43 7.43 -6.85 5.17
N TYR A 44 8.64 -6.90 5.71
CA TYR A 44 8.87 -7.05 7.14
C TYR A 44 8.68 -5.74 7.91
N GLY A 45 8.32 -5.86 9.19
CA GLY A 45 8.40 -4.78 10.16
C GLY A 45 7.07 -4.41 10.79
N ILE A 46 7.14 -3.70 11.92
CA ILE A 46 5.96 -3.40 12.74
C ILE A 46 4.90 -2.56 12.02
N GLY A 47 5.26 -1.88 10.93
CA GLY A 47 4.33 -1.20 10.02
C GLY A 47 3.27 -2.09 9.36
N TYR A 48 3.34 -3.41 9.53
CA TYR A 48 2.37 -4.39 9.05
C TYR A 48 1.56 -5.06 10.18
N LEU A 49 1.67 -4.59 11.43
CA LEU A 49 1.04 -5.20 12.61
C LEU A 49 -0.46 -5.47 12.45
N LEU A 50 -1.21 -4.61 11.75
CA LEU A 50 -2.63 -4.86 11.49
C LEU A 50 -2.83 -6.14 10.66
N LEU A 51 -1.99 -6.39 9.66
CA LEU A 51 -2.04 -7.63 8.87
C LEU A 51 -1.61 -8.85 9.69
N ASP A 52 -0.65 -8.69 10.60
CA ASP A 52 -0.25 -9.78 11.50
C ASP A 52 -1.41 -10.20 12.40
N VAL A 53 -2.17 -9.24 12.94
CA VAL A 53 -3.38 -9.50 13.73
C VAL A 53 -4.49 -10.10 12.86
N VAL A 54 -4.72 -9.58 11.65
CA VAL A 54 -5.66 -10.18 10.69
C VAL A 54 -5.33 -11.65 10.45
N ARG A 55 -4.05 -11.97 10.25
CA ARG A 55 -3.57 -13.32 9.98
C ARG A 55 -3.71 -14.26 11.18
N GLU A 56 -3.25 -13.84 12.35
CA GLU A 56 -3.29 -14.64 13.58
C GLU A 56 -4.72 -15.02 13.97
N HIS A 57 -5.66 -14.10 13.79
CA HIS A 57 -7.06 -14.28 14.18
C HIS A 57 -7.97 -14.76 13.04
N HIS A 58 -7.41 -15.04 11.85
CA HIS A 58 -8.17 -15.46 10.66
C HIS A 58 -9.36 -14.52 10.35
N LEU A 59 -9.14 -13.20 10.45
CA LEU A 59 -10.22 -12.22 10.42
C LEU A 59 -10.87 -12.12 9.03
N ILE A 60 -10.11 -12.31 7.95
CA ILE A 60 -10.67 -12.28 6.59
C ILE A 60 -11.61 -13.47 6.41
N GLU A 61 -11.19 -14.66 6.84
CA GLU A 61 -11.98 -15.88 6.77
C GLU A 61 -13.24 -15.78 7.65
N LYS A 62 -13.10 -15.16 8.84
CA LYS A 62 -14.22 -14.86 9.74
C LYS A 62 -15.28 -13.98 9.06
N HIS A 63 -14.89 -12.81 8.54
CA HIS A 63 -15.83 -11.91 7.87
C HIS A 63 -16.32 -12.47 6.53
N GLY A 64 -15.51 -13.29 5.85
CA GLY A 64 -15.93 -14.01 4.64
C GLY A 64 -17.16 -14.87 4.88
N LYS A 65 -17.20 -15.59 6.02
CA LYS A 65 -18.36 -16.41 6.40
C LYS A 65 -19.62 -15.57 6.64
N GLU A 66 -19.48 -14.36 7.19
CA GLU A 66 -20.57 -13.40 7.38
C GLU A 66 -21.15 -12.94 6.02
N GLU A 67 -20.29 -12.83 5.00
CA GLU A 67 -20.65 -12.54 3.60
C GLU A 67 -21.15 -13.78 2.80
N GLY A 68 -21.17 -14.96 3.43
CA GLY A 68 -21.55 -16.22 2.82
C GLY A 68 -20.48 -16.82 1.90
N LEU A 69 -19.21 -16.51 2.13
CA LEU A 69 -18.05 -17.02 1.40
C LEU A 69 -17.13 -17.85 2.31
N ASP A 70 -16.47 -18.85 1.72
CA ASP A 70 -15.32 -19.51 2.34
C ASP A 70 -14.04 -18.94 1.70
N ILE A 71 -13.47 -17.91 2.32
CA ILE A 71 -12.34 -17.19 1.74
C ILE A 71 -11.03 -17.94 2.01
N LYS A 72 -10.28 -18.24 0.95
CA LYS A 72 -8.90 -18.72 1.03
C LYS A 72 -7.93 -17.55 0.98
N VAL A 73 -7.12 -17.39 2.03
CA VAL A 73 -6.09 -16.35 2.11
C VAL A 73 -4.70 -16.93 1.83
N GLU A 74 -3.97 -16.31 0.90
CA GLU A 74 -2.57 -16.63 0.61
C GLU A 74 -1.65 -15.49 1.03
N TRP A 75 -0.81 -15.74 2.03
CA TRP A 75 0.16 -14.76 2.52
C TRP A 75 1.50 -14.92 1.80
N ARG A 76 2.05 -13.81 1.31
CA ARG A 76 3.38 -13.76 0.69
C ARG A 76 4.23 -12.68 1.34
N THR A 77 5.52 -12.95 1.50
CA THR A 77 6.49 -11.94 1.93
C THR A 77 7.48 -11.73 0.79
N LEU A 78 7.57 -10.50 0.29
CA LEU A 78 8.38 -10.18 -0.88
C LEU A 78 9.39 -9.08 -0.55
N SER A 79 10.64 -9.29 -0.94
CA SER A 79 11.69 -8.28 -0.88
C SER A 79 11.65 -7.42 -2.16
N GLY A 80 11.41 -6.12 -1.99
CA GLY A 80 11.51 -5.14 -3.06
C GLY A 80 10.19 -4.77 -3.75
N ALA A 81 9.97 -3.47 -3.91
CA ALA A 81 8.72 -2.89 -4.44
C ALA A 81 8.45 -3.21 -5.93
N THR A 82 9.48 -3.43 -6.75
CA THR A 82 9.31 -3.69 -8.20
C THR A 82 8.58 -5.01 -8.46
N GLY A 83 9.03 -6.11 -7.84
CA GLY A 83 8.41 -7.42 -8.03
C GLY A 83 6.97 -7.48 -7.51
N MET A 84 6.68 -6.79 -6.40
CA MET A 84 5.30 -6.67 -5.88
C MET A 84 4.39 -5.93 -6.87
N ASN A 85 4.85 -4.81 -7.45
CA ASN A 85 4.06 -4.05 -8.41
C ASN A 85 3.81 -4.82 -9.70
N GLU A 86 4.81 -5.52 -10.22
CA GLU A 86 4.63 -6.36 -11.42
C GLU A 86 3.64 -7.50 -11.17
N ALA A 87 3.75 -8.17 -10.02
CA ALA A 87 2.84 -9.24 -9.63
C ALA A 87 1.40 -8.74 -9.43
N LEU A 88 1.21 -7.55 -8.87
CA LEU A 88 -0.11 -6.92 -8.77
C LEU A 88 -0.68 -6.62 -10.17
N LEU A 89 0.10 -5.97 -11.02
CA LEU A 89 -0.36 -5.54 -12.35
C LEU A 89 -0.64 -6.70 -13.29
N SER A 90 0.01 -7.85 -13.09
CA SER A 90 -0.26 -9.09 -13.83
C SER A 90 -1.40 -9.92 -13.24
N GLY A 91 -1.93 -9.57 -12.06
CA GLY A 91 -2.92 -10.35 -11.32
C GLY A 91 -2.37 -11.63 -10.68
N ALA A 92 -1.05 -11.71 -10.46
CA ALA A 92 -0.42 -12.83 -9.75
C ALA A 92 -0.48 -12.66 -8.22
N ILE A 93 -0.75 -11.45 -7.75
CA ILE A 93 -1.03 -11.07 -6.36
C ILE A 93 -2.19 -10.09 -6.37
N ASP A 94 -3.13 -10.23 -5.43
CA ASP A 94 -4.35 -9.43 -5.40
C ASP A 94 -4.16 -8.12 -4.64
N VAL A 95 -3.48 -8.18 -3.50
CA VAL A 95 -3.24 -7.04 -2.62
C VAL A 95 -1.78 -6.96 -2.24
N VAL A 96 -1.24 -5.76 -2.29
CA VAL A 96 0.14 -5.47 -1.88
C VAL A 96 0.17 -4.27 -0.94
N ALA A 97 1.25 -4.12 -0.19
CA ALA A 97 1.48 -3.00 0.69
C ALA A 97 2.80 -2.29 0.42
N ALA A 98 2.80 -0.96 0.53
CA ALA A 98 3.98 -0.12 0.35
C ALA A 98 3.79 1.25 1.00
N GLY A 99 4.87 2.02 1.08
CA GLY A 99 4.80 3.40 1.54
C GLY A 99 3.94 4.29 0.63
N VAL A 100 3.37 5.37 1.19
CA VAL A 100 2.48 6.30 0.45
C VAL A 100 3.07 6.79 -0.89
N PRO A 101 4.33 7.29 -0.99
CA PRO A 101 4.84 7.83 -2.25
C PRO A 101 4.97 6.81 -3.39
N PRO A 102 5.46 5.57 -3.17
CA PRO A 102 5.36 4.50 -4.17
C PRO A 102 3.92 4.21 -4.65
N VAL A 103 2.94 4.18 -3.73
CA VAL A 103 1.53 3.93 -4.10
C VAL A 103 0.99 5.04 -4.99
N LEU A 104 1.26 6.30 -4.65
CA LEU A 104 0.88 7.45 -5.49
C LEU A 104 1.51 7.39 -6.89
N THR A 105 2.78 6.97 -6.97
CA THR A 105 3.45 6.78 -8.26
C THR A 105 2.76 5.70 -9.10
N LEU A 106 2.28 4.62 -8.47
CA LEU A 106 1.59 3.56 -9.17
C LEU A 106 0.16 3.96 -9.58
N TRP A 107 -0.57 4.64 -8.70
CA TRP A 107 -1.87 5.26 -9.01
C TRP A 107 -1.77 6.17 -10.25
N ASP A 108 -0.78 7.07 -10.27
CA ASP A 108 -0.56 8.00 -11.38
C ASP A 108 -0.28 7.28 -12.71
N ARG A 109 0.55 6.24 -12.67
CA ARG A 109 0.95 5.47 -13.86
C ARG A 109 -0.15 4.56 -14.41
N THR A 110 -1.07 4.11 -13.57
CA THR A 110 -2.11 3.13 -13.92
C THR A 110 -3.48 3.76 -14.18
N LYS A 111 -3.59 5.09 -14.03
CA LYS A 111 -4.80 5.85 -14.31
C LYS A 111 -5.28 5.63 -15.75
N GLY A 112 -6.55 5.25 -15.90
CA GLY A 112 -7.17 4.89 -17.17
C GLY A 112 -6.81 3.49 -17.69
N LYS A 113 -6.11 2.67 -16.90
CA LYS A 113 -5.75 1.29 -17.22
C LYS A 113 -6.17 0.34 -16.10
N GLN A 114 -5.23 -0.14 -15.28
CA GLN A 114 -5.52 -0.99 -14.12
C GLN A 114 -6.18 -0.23 -12.96
N ASN A 115 -6.12 1.11 -12.99
CA ASN A 115 -6.72 1.99 -11.97
C ASN A 115 -6.38 1.53 -10.54
N VAL A 116 -5.09 1.40 -10.24
CA VAL A 116 -4.65 0.99 -8.90
C VAL A 116 -5.03 2.09 -7.90
N ARG A 117 -5.68 1.69 -6.80
CA ARG A 117 -6.07 2.58 -5.69
C ARG A 117 -5.82 1.91 -4.35
N ALA A 118 -5.69 2.73 -3.32
CA ALA A 118 -5.52 2.30 -1.94
C ALA A 118 -6.84 1.81 -1.34
N ILE A 119 -6.73 0.76 -0.54
CA ILE A 119 -7.80 0.14 0.23
C ILE A 119 -7.92 0.83 1.60
N ALA A 120 -6.79 0.87 2.31
CA ALA A 120 -6.70 1.33 3.69
C ALA A 120 -5.25 1.72 4.04
N ALA A 121 -5.09 2.53 5.08
CA ALA A 121 -3.80 2.67 5.74
C ALA A 121 -3.48 1.42 6.59
N LEU A 122 -2.20 1.23 6.92
CA LEU A 122 -1.77 0.27 7.95
C LEU A 122 -1.29 0.93 9.24
N GLY A 123 -1.17 2.26 9.21
CA GLY A 123 -0.81 3.06 10.36
C GLY A 123 -0.01 4.31 10.00
N SER A 124 0.03 5.20 10.97
CA SER A 124 0.88 6.39 10.99
C SER A 124 2.06 6.11 11.91
N MET A 125 3.26 6.20 11.36
CA MET A 125 4.50 6.11 12.14
C MET A 125 5.58 6.93 11.44
N PRO A 126 6.40 7.69 12.19
CA PRO A 126 7.45 8.45 11.58
C PRO A 126 8.57 7.51 11.13
N ASN A 127 9.09 7.78 9.94
CA ASN A 127 10.41 7.30 9.56
C ASN A 127 11.42 8.36 9.98
N TYR A 128 12.58 7.93 10.45
CA TYR A 128 13.63 8.81 10.92
C TYR A 128 14.86 8.73 10.03
N LEU A 129 15.38 9.90 9.64
CA LEU A 129 16.76 9.98 9.14
C LEU A 129 17.69 10.03 10.33
N LEU A 130 18.45 8.95 10.52
CA LEU A 130 19.43 8.80 11.57
C LEU A 130 20.83 9.02 11.00
N SER A 131 21.73 9.58 11.81
CA SER A 131 23.13 9.76 11.48
C SER A 131 24.01 9.26 12.60
N ASN A 132 25.14 8.62 12.26
CA ASN A 132 26.22 8.31 13.20
C ASN A 132 27.38 9.33 13.12
N ASN A 133 27.29 10.31 12.22
CA ASN A 133 28.27 11.37 12.04
C ASN A 133 27.96 12.53 13.01
N PRO A 134 28.82 12.81 14.01
CA PRO A 134 28.53 13.82 15.02
C PRO A 134 28.46 15.24 14.44
N ALA A 135 29.06 15.50 13.26
CA ALA A 135 29.00 16.79 12.59
C ALA A 135 27.67 17.06 11.87
N VAL A 136 26.88 16.01 11.58
CA VAL A 136 25.61 16.14 10.86
C VAL A 136 24.48 16.19 11.89
N LYS A 137 23.90 17.36 12.17
CA LYS A 137 22.80 17.52 13.14
C LYS A 137 21.45 17.78 12.49
N SER A 138 21.45 18.10 11.21
CA SER A 138 20.28 18.36 10.39
C SER A 138 20.54 17.95 8.94
N VAL A 139 19.49 17.91 8.13
CA VAL A 139 19.59 17.68 6.68
C VAL A 139 20.52 18.71 5.99
N LYS A 140 20.64 19.93 6.52
CA LYS A 140 21.50 20.98 5.96
C LYS A 140 23.00 20.69 6.12
N ASP A 141 23.35 19.83 7.06
CA ASP A 141 24.74 19.50 7.36
C ASP A 141 25.28 18.33 6.51
N LEU A 142 24.40 17.68 5.73
CA LEU A 142 24.78 16.59 4.83
C LEU A 142 25.65 17.09 3.68
N THR A 143 26.65 16.29 3.31
CA THR A 143 27.64 16.60 2.27
C THR A 143 27.83 15.43 1.30
N SER A 144 28.62 15.63 0.25
CA SER A 144 29.01 14.56 -0.69
C SER A 144 29.83 13.42 -0.06
N LYS A 145 30.33 13.62 1.17
CA LYS A 145 31.05 12.59 1.94
C LYS A 145 30.11 11.64 2.68
N ASP A 146 28.87 12.06 2.90
CA ASP A 146 27.88 11.24 3.56
C ASP A 146 27.35 10.15 2.61
N ARG A 147 26.77 9.12 3.21
CA ARG A 147 26.10 8.03 2.50
C ARG A 147 24.82 7.69 3.24
N ILE A 148 23.69 7.86 2.56
CA ILE A 148 22.36 7.67 3.12
C ILE A 148 21.81 6.34 2.62
N ALA A 149 21.59 5.38 3.51
CA ALA A 149 20.89 4.15 3.17
C ALA A 149 19.38 4.38 3.18
N VAL A 150 18.72 3.81 2.18
CA VAL A 150 17.26 3.67 2.09
C VAL A 150 16.93 2.34 1.39
N PRO A 151 15.73 1.77 1.55
CA PRO A 151 15.37 0.53 0.86
C PRO A 151 15.36 0.64 -0.67
N ALA A 152 14.97 1.80 -1.21
CA ALA A 152 14.90 2.06 -2.64
C ALA A 152 15.29 3.51 -2.97
N ALA A 153 16.56 3.70 -3.36
CA ALA A 153 17.12 5.00 -3.68
C ALA A 153 16.32 5.71 -4.79
N GLY A 154 16.08 7.01 -4.61
CA GLY A 154 15.38 7.89 -5.55
C GLY A 154 13.86 7.71 -5.67
N VAL A 155 13.29 6.55 -5.27
CA VAL A 155 11.87 6.23 -5.54
C VAL A 155 11.05 5.75 -4.34
N GLY A 156 11.68 5.19 -3.30
CA GLY A 156 11.00 4.68 -2.10
C GLY A 156 10.39 5.78 -1.21
N PHE A 157 9.66 5.37 -0.17
CA PHE A 157 9.07 6.30 0.81
C PHE A 157 10.10 7.31 1.32
N GLN A 158 11.21 6.81 1.84
CA GLN A 158 12.25 7.63 2.45
C GLN A 158 12.93 8.58 1.46
N SER A 159 13.21 8.09 0.24
CA SER A 159 13.76 8.91 -0.84
C SER A 159 12.81 10.06 -1.19
N ARG A 160 11.51 9.78 -1.33
CA ARG A 160 10.51 10.81 -1.64
C ARG A 160 10.32 11.80 -0.50
N THR A 161 10.35 11.35 0.76
CA THR A 161 10.31 12.23 1.93
C THR A 161 11.52 13.16 1.96
N LEU A 162 12.74 12.63 1.76
CA LEU A 162 13.96 13.44 1.72
C LEU A 162 13.96 14.41 0.54
N GLN A 163 13.40 14.03 -0.60
CA GLN A 163 13.24 14.90 -1.75
C GLN A 163 12.30 16.08 -1.49
N ILE A 164 11.18 15.86 -0.80
CA ILE A 164 10.26 16.93 -0.39
C ILE A 164 10.95 17.87 0.60
N GLU A 165 11.70 17.33 1.56
CA GLU A 165 12.47 18.15 2.50
C GLU A 165 13.58 18.93 1.80
N SER A 166 14.26 18.31 0.83
CA SER A 166 15.29 18.98 0.02
C SER A 166 14.69 20.13 -0.79
N ALA A 167 13.52 19.93 -1.39
CA ALA A 167 12.80 20.99 -2.09
C ALA A 167 12.43 22.15 -1.14
N ARG A 168 11.94 21.83 0.06
CA ARG A 168 11.62 22.83 1.09
C ARG A 168 12.83 23.64 1.53
N LEU A 169 14.00 23.01 1.63
CA LEU A 169 15.24 23.63 2.10
C LEU A 169 16.01 24.38 1.02
N PHE A 170 15.98 23.88 -0.22
CA PHE A 170 16.91 24.29 -1.29
C PHE A 170 16.22 24.70 -2.59
N GLY A 171 14.88 24.70 -2.65
CA GLY A 171 14.11 25.00 -3.85
C GLY A 171 13.72 23.74 -4.64
N ASN A 172 12.59 23.82 -5.35
CA ASN A 172 12.00 22.68 -6.07
C ASN A 172 12.95 22.08 -7.12
N GLU A 173 13.77 22.91 -7.77
CA GLU A 173 14.79 22.46 -8.73
C GLU A 173 15.89 21.60 -8.11
N ASN A 174 16.07 21.69 -6.79
CA ASN A 174 17.06 20.96 -6.01
C ASN A 174 16.44 19.80 -5.22
N TYR A 175 15.23 19.35 -5.53
CA TYR A 175 14.59 18.25 -4.80
C TYR A 175 15.44 16.97 -4.79
N LYS A 176 16.27 16.74 -5.80
CA LYS A 176 17.18 15.58 -5.90
C LYS A 176 18.56 15.80 -5.29
N LYS A 177 18.78 16.88 -4.53
CA LYS A 177 20.12 17.28 -4.03
C LYS A 177 20.91 16.15 -3.36
N PHE A 178 20.24 15.22 -2.67
CA PHE A 178 20.89 14.12 -1.96
C PHE A 178 20.73 12.74 -2.64
N ASP A 179 20.13 12.68 -3.84
CA ASP A 179 19.95 11.40 -4.55
C ASP A 179 21.31 10.75 -4.85
N ASP A 180 22.35 11.54 -5.19
CA ASP A 180 23.69 11.05 -5.55
C ASP A 180 24.48 10.44 -4.37
N ILE A 181 24.09 10.75 -3.14
CA ILE A 181 24.69 10.16 -1.91
C ILE A 181 23.78 9.11 -1.27
N THR A 182 22.66 8.78 -1.91
CA THR A 182 21.69 7.82 -1.40
C THR A 182 21.92 6.45 -2.06
N VAL A 183 21.98 5.39 -1.25
CA VAL A 183 22.22 4.02 -1.69
C VAL A 183 21.08 3.09 -1.26
N SER A 184 20.78 2.10 -2.11
CA SER A 184 19.75 1.09 -1.83
C SER A 184 20.32 -0.01 -0.94
N LEU A 185 19.76 -0.15 0.26
CA LEU A 185 20.11 -1.20 1.22
C LEU A 185 18.88 -1.53 2.08
N PRO A 186 18.52 -2.82 2.29
CA PRO A 186 17.41 -3.20 3.17
C PRO A 186 17.58 -2.65 4.59
N HIS A 187 16.48 -2.35 5.27
CA HIS A 187 16.53 -1.79 6.62
C HIS A 187 17.37 -2.60 7.63
N PRO A 188 17.30 -3.96 7.68
CA PRO A 188 18.17 -4.74 8.56
C PRO A 188 19.66 -4.47 8.33
N ASP A 189 20.09 -4.53 7.07
CA ASP A 189 21.50 -4.40 6.69
C ASP A 189 22.00 -2.98 6.92
N ALA A 190 21.17 -1.98 6.59
CA ALA A 190 21.48 -0.57 6.82
C ALA A 190 21.63 -0.24 8.30
N SER A 191 20.76 -0.80 9.15
CA SER A 191 20.82 -0.59 10.61
C SER A 191 22.08 -1.22 11.19
N ALA A 192 22.37 -2.48 10.81
CA ALA A 192 23.58 -3.16 11.24
C ALA A 192 24.84 -2.40 10.82
N ALA A 193 24.89 -1.90 9.58
CA ALA A 193 26.01 -1.12 9.07
C ALA A 193 26.17 0.24 9.78
N LEU A 194 25.06 0.93 10.10
CA LEU A 194 25.09 2.20 10.80
C LEU A 194 25.58 2.03 12.25
N ILE A 195 25.16 0.94 12.92
CA ILE A 195 25.50 0.59 14.30
C ILE A 195 26.97 0.16 14.45
N ALA A 196 27.47 -0.67 13.52
CA ALA A 196 28.78 -1.32 13.66
C ALA A 196 29.97 -0.35 13.77
N ALA A 197 29.81 0.93 13.39
CA ALA A 197 30.84 1.96 13.26
C ALA A 197 31.97 1.57 12.27
N GLY A 198 32.48 2.53 11.50
CA GLY A 198 33.52 2.29 10.49
C GLY A 198 33.04 1.79 9.12
N SER A 199 31.72 1.74 8.89
CA SER A 199 31.13 1.66 7.56
C SER A 199 31.27 2.99 6.81
N GLU A 200 31.32 2.96 5.48
CA GLU A 200 31.13 4.17 4.66
C GLU A 200 29.72 4.77 4.83
N LEU A 201 28.78 4.00 5.38
CA LEU A 201 27.44 4.44 5.69
C LEU A 201 27.41 5.38 6.89
N THR A 202 27.03 6.65 6.65
CA THR A 202 26.96 7.68 7.70
C THR A 202 25.54 7.98 8.16
N ALA A 203 24.53 7.62 7.36
CA ALA A 203 23.13 7.87 7.66
C ALA A 203 22.21 6.76 7.15
N HIS A 204 21.06 6.59 7.81
CA HIS A 204 20.01 5.67 7.41
C HIS A 204 18.66 6.34 7.58
N PHE A 205 17.89 6.46 6.50
CA PHE A 205 16.49 6.82 6.63
C PHE A 205 15.71 5.53 6.92
N SER A 206 15.40 5.36 8.19
CA SER A 206 14.86 4.13 8.75
C SER A 206 13.37 4.20 9.02
N SER A 207 12.72 3.03 9.10
CA SER A 207 11.40 2.86 9.69
C SER A 207 11.51 2.09 11.02
N PRO A 208 10.45 2.02 11.83
CA PRO A 208 10.33 1.04 12.90
C PRO A 208 10.39 -0.41 12.37
N PRO A 209 10.93 -1.38 13.14
CA PRO A 209 11.54 -1.23 14.46
C PRO A 209 12.99 -0.74 14.45
N TYR A 210 13.61 -0.72 13.27
CA TYR A 210 15.04 -0.49 13.08
C TYR A 210 15.54 0.85 13.64
N GLN A 211 14.73 1.90 13.51
CA GLN A 211 15.10 3.21 14.06
C GLN A 211 15.18 3.21 15.59
N TYR A 212 14.32 2.42 16.25
CA TYR A 212 14.35 2.26 17.70
C TYR A 212 15.60 1.52 18.14
N GLN A 213 15.97 0.46 17.41
CA GLN A 213 17.20 -0.30 17.69
C GLN A 213 18.45 0.56 17.53
N ALA A 214 18.54 1.30 16.40
CA ALA A 214 19.69 2.18 16.14
C ALA A 214 19.82 3.28 17.21
N LEU A 215 18.71 3.83 17.70
CA LEU A 215 18.71 4.86 18.74
C LEU A 215 19.08 4.34 20.15
N GLU A 216 19.20 3.03 20.37
CA GLU A 216 19.80 2.49 21.61
C GLU A 216 21.32 2.74 21.68
N HIS A 217 21.95 3.11 20.55
CA HIS A 217 23.38 3.40 20.47
C HIS A 217 23.63 4.91 20.55
N ALA A 218 24.40 5.33 21.57
CA ALA A 218 24.60 6.75 21.90
C ALA A 218 25.28 7.60 20.80
N ASN A 219 25.97 6.97 19.84
CA ASN A 219 26.59 7.65 18.70
C ASN A 219 25.62 7.90 17.54
N ILE A 220 24.40 7.36 17.59
CA ILE A 220 23.37 7.55 16.56
C ILE A 220 22.32 8.54 17.05
N HIS A 221 22.00 9.53 16.22
CA HIS A 221 21.00 10.54 16.54
C HIS A 221 20.08 10.84 15.35
N LYS A 222 18.84 11.24 15.64
CA LYS A 222 17.85 11.68 14.65
C LYS A 222 18.21 13.07 14.11
N ILE A 223 18.21 13.23 12.79
CA ILE A 223 18.41 14.52 12.09
C ILE A 223 17.18 14.98 11.31
N LEU A 224 16.19 14.10 11.08
CA LEU A 224 14.89 14.40 10.47
C LEU A 224 13.84 13.38 10.90
N SER A 225 12.61 13.81 11.16
CA SER A 225 11.41 12.96 11.15
C SER A 225 10.58 13.18 9.89
N SER A 226 10.00 12.13 9.32
CA SER A 226 9.03 12.29 8.24
C SER A 226 7.80 13.11 8.67
N TYR A 227 7.47 13.12 9.96
CA TYR A 227 6.40 13.99 10.48
C TYR A 227 6.76 15.47 10.43
N ASP A 228 8.03 15.84 10.53
CA ASP A 228 8.47 17.23 10.36
C ASP A 228 8.23 17.69 8.92
N VAL A 229 8.47 16.80 7.95
CA VAL A 229 8.25 17.05 6.53
C VAL A 229 6.75 17.15 6.20
N LEU A 230 5.92 16.32 6.85
CA LEU A 230 4.47 16.31 6.66
C LEU A 230 3.74 17.32 7.54
N GLY A 231 4.41 17.93 8.52
CA GLY A 231 3.81 18.85 9.49
C GLY A 231 2.88 18.18 10.51
N GLY A 232 3.09 16.90 10.83
CA GLY A 232 2.34 16.13 11.84
C GLY A 232 2.28 14.62 11.55
N PRO A 233 1.54 13.85 12.37
CA PRO A 233 1.34 12.42 12.15
C PRO A 233 0.81 12.12 10.75
N GLY A 234 1.41 11.14 10.10
CA GLY A 234 1.10 10.79 8.72
C GLY A 234 1.31 9.32 8.42
N THR A 235 0.53 8.82 7.47
CA THR A 235 0.53 7.41 7.11
C THR A 235 1.88 6.99 6.54
N PHE A 236 2.40 5.87 7.04
CA PHE A 236 3.57 5.22 6.47
C PHE A 236 3.16 4.33 5.30
N ASN A 237 2.40 3.26 5.59
CA ASN A 237 2.04 2.22 4.62
C ASN A 237 0.57 2.26 4.23
N LEU A 238 0.31 1.94 2.96
CA LEU A 238 -1.02 1.71 2.40
C LEU A 238 -1.10 0.29 1.85
N LEU A 239 -2.28 -0.32 2.00
CA LEU A 239 -2.73 -1.46 1.21
C LEU A 239 -3.36 -0.96 -0.08
N TYR A 240 -3.10 -1.61 -1.21
CA TYR A 240 -3.65 -1.22 -2.50
C TYR A 240 -3.86 -2.41 -3.41
N THR A 241 -4.79 -2.25 -4.36
CA THR A 241 -5.15 -3.25 -5.36
C THR A 241 -5.58 -2.59 -6.67
N THR A 242 -5.86 -3.41 -7.69
CA THR A 242 -6.43 -2.97 -8.97
C THR A 242 -7.94 -2.78 -8.88
N GLU A 243 -8.50 -1.89 -9.69
CA GLU A 243 -9.96 -1.72 -9.81
C GLU A 243 -10.65 -3.03 -10.21
N LYS A 244 -10.00 -3.82 -11.07
CA LYS A 244 -10.50 -5.14 -11.48
C LYS A 244 -10.73 -6.08 -10.28
N PHE A 245 -9.74 -6.26 -9.40
CA PHE A 245 -9.88 -7.14 -8.24
C PHE A 245 -11.00 -6.66 -7.32
N HIS A 246 -11.05 -5.35 -7.05
CA HIS A 246 -12.11 -4.72 -6.26
C HIS A 246 -13.51 -4.99 -6.83
N ASP A 247 -13.71 -4.73 -8.13
CA ASP A 247 -15.02 -4.83 -8.79
C ASP A 247 -15.47 -6.27 -9.01
N GLU A 248 -14.54 -7.18 -9.27
CA GLU A 248 -14.84 -8.61 -9.45
C GLU A 248 -14.96 -9.37 -8.12
N ASN A 249 -14.47 -8.80 -7.00
CA ASN A 249 -14.50 -9.45 -5.68
C ASN A 249 -15.10 -8.57 -4.55
N PRO A 250 -16.31 -7.99 -4.72
CA PRO A 250 -16.88 -7.04 -3.77
C PRO A 250 -17.12 -7.60 -2.36
N LYS A 251 -17.43 -8.88 -2.21
CA LYS A 251 -17.62 -9.52 -0.89
C LYS A 251 -16.29 -9.86 -0.24
N THR A 252 -15.34 -10.38 -1.01
CA THR A 252 -13.98 -10.65 -0.51
C THR A 252 -13.30 -9.36 -0.07
N TYR A 253 -13.47 -8.29 -0.86
CA TYR A 253 -12.96 -6.96 -0.54
C TYR A 253 -13.58 -6.42 0.75
N ARG A 254 -14.91 -6.51 0.91
CA ARG A 254 -15.61 -6.06 2.13
C ARG A 254 -15.13 -6.83 3.36
N ALA A 255 -15.07 -8.16 3.28
CA ALA A 255 -14.57 -9.00 4.35
C ALA A 255 -13.12 -8.63 4.74
N PHE A 256 -12.28 -8.31 3.76
CA PHE A 256 -10.91 -7.86 4.02
C PHE A 256 -10.88 -6.46 4.69
N PHE A 257 -11.68 -5.52 4.22
CA PHE A 257 -11.75 -4.18 4.82
C PHE A 257 -12.26 -4.23 6.27
N ASP A 258 -13.30 -5.02 6.54
CA ASP A 258 -13.87 -5.21 7.89
C ASP A 258 -12.87 -5.93 8.81
N ALA A 259 -12.11 -6.90 8.28
CA ALA A 259 -11.02 -7.55 9.02
C ALA A 259 -9.96 -6.56 9.48
N LEU A 260 -9.57 -5.60 8.63
CA LEU A 260 -8.62 -4.55 9.01
C LEU A 260 -9.19 -3.63 10.10
N ALA A 261 -10.48 -3.29 10.00
CA ALA A 261 -11.16 -2.47 11.01
C ALA A 261 -11.27 -3.19 12.37
N GLU A 262 -11.49 -4.51 12.38
CA GLU A 262 -11.44 -5.32 13.60
C GLU A 262 -10.01 -5.42 14.16
N ALA A 263 -9.00 -5.61 13.30
CA ALA A 263 -7.61 -5.65 13.73
C ALA A 263 -7.15 -4.33 14.39
N GLU A 264 -7.55 -3.17 13.84
CA GLU A 264 -7.30 -1.87 14.47
C GLU A 264 -7.87 -1.80 15.89
N LYS A 265 -9.11 -2.29 16.10
CA LYS A 265 -9.72 -2.33 17.44
C LYS A 265 -8.92 -3.23 18.37
N ILE A 266 -8.54 -4.43 17.92
CA ILE A 266 -7.75 -5.39 18.71
C ILE A 266 -6.44 -4.73 19.16
N VAL A 267 -5.66 -4.16 18.23
CA VAL A 267 -4.38 -3.52 18.56
C VAL A 267 -4.54 -2.37 19.55
N LYS A 268 -5.60 -1.56 19.42
CA LYS A 268 -5.87 -0.45 20.34
C LYS A 268 -6.27 -0.92 21.74
N THR A 269 -6.97 -2.05 21.86
CA THR A 269 -7.45 -2.58 23.14
C THR A 269 -6.47 -3.52 23.85
N ASP A 270 -5.66 -4.28 23.10
CA ASP A 270 -4.74 -5.27 23.63
C ASP A 270 -3.35 -5.14 22.98
N LYS A 271 -2.61 -4.11 23.42
CA LYS A 271 -1.27 -3.82 22.91
C LYS A 271 -0.26 -4.91 23.24
N SER A 272 -0.42 -5.59 24.38
CA SER A 272 0.44 -6.70 24.79
C SER A 272 0.20 -7.92 23.90
N GLY A 273 -1.06 -8.30 23.68
CA GLY A 273 -1.43 -9.36 22.74
C GLY A 273 -0.99 -9.06 21.30
N ALA A 274 -1.11 -7.81 20.86
CA ALA A 274 -0.59 -7.38 19.56
C ALA A 274 0.94 -7.52 19.46
N ALA A 275 1.70 -7.13 20.50
CA ALA A 275 3.14 -7.33 20.53
C ALA A 275 3.54 -8.81 20.44
N GLN A 276 2.81 -9.69 21.13
CA GLN A 276 3.03 -11.13 21.08
C GLN A 276 2.68 -11.71 19.70
N THR A 277 1.64 -11.19 19.07
CA THR A 277 1.23 -11.56 17.71
C THR A 277 2.32 -11.24 16.70
N TYR A 278 2.85 -10.02 16.72
CA TYR A 278 3.99 -9.63 15.89
C TYR A 278 5.16 -10.61 16.03
N ILE A 279 5.52 -10.98 17.26
CA ILE A 279 6.63 -11.91 17.50
C ILE A 279 6.38 -13.28 16.87
N ARG A 280 5.17 -13.82 17.01
CA ARG A 280 4.81 -15.13 16.45
C ARG A 280 4.76 -15.10 14.93
N VAL A 281 4.06 -14.13 14.35
CA VAL A 281 3.80 -14.06 12.91
C VAL A 281 5.08 -13.73 12.13
N GLU A 282 5.86 -12.75 12.59
CA GLU A 282 7.10 -12.32 11.92
C GLU A 282 8.32 -13.14 12.36
N ASN A 283 8.17 -14.10 13.28
CA ASN A 283 9.28 -14.85 13.91
C ASN A 283 10.38 -13.92 14.47
N SER A 284 9.96 -12.79 15.03
CA SER A 284 10.86 -11.74 15.51
C SER A 284 11.70 -12.24 16.69
N LYS A 285 12.97 -11.82 16.72
CA LYS A 285 13.88 -12.06 17.87
C LYS A 285 13.90 -10.89 18.87
N LEU A 286 13.13 -9.84 18.60
CA LEU A 286 13.03 -8.69 19.50
C LEU A 286 12.22 -9.06 20.76
N PRO A 287 12.59 -8.54 21.94
CA PRO A 287 11.83 -8.76 23.16
C PRO A 287 10.40 -8.22 23.06
N ALA A 288 9.42 -8.92 23.64
CA ALA A 288 8.02 -8.48 23.67
C ALA A 288 7.85 -7.08 24.24
N ALA A 289 8.57 -6.75 25.32
CA ALA A 289 8.54 -5.42 25.92
C ALA A 289 9.05 -4.32 24.96
N PHE A 290 10.01 -4.65 24.09
CA PHE A 290 10.51 -3.71 23.08
C PHE A 290 9.45 -3.44 22.00
N ILE A 291 8.76 -4.50 21.55
CA ILE A 291 7.65 -4.38 20.61
C ILE A 291 6.49 -3.59 21.23
N GLN A 292 6.07 -3.95 22.44
CA GLN A 292 4.99 -3.27 23.14
C GLN A 292 5.29 -1.77 23.34
N LYS A 293 6.53 -1.42 23.69
CA LYS A 293 6.94 -0.01 23.79
C LYS A 293 6.75 0.75 22.47
N MET A 294 7.03 0.13 21.32
CA MET A 294 6.76 0.75 20.02
C MET A 294 5.26 0.88 19.74
N ILE A 295 4.45 -0.09 20.16
CA ILE A 295 2.98 -0.02 20.01
C ILE A 295 2.38 1.08 20.90
N GLU A 296 2.98 1.32 22.06
CA GLU A 296 2.55 2.34 23.03
C GLU A 296 3.12 3.73 22.76
N ASP A 297 4.12 3.84 21.88
CA ASP A 297 4.71 5.12 21.51
C ASP A 297 3.65 6.03 20.86
N PRO A 298 3.39 7.23 21.40
CA PRO A 298 2.37 8.14 20.87
C PRO A 298 2.67 8.66 19.46
N GLU A 299 3.89 8.49 18.93
CA GLU A 299 4.15 8.77 17.52
C GLU A 299 3.60 7.71 16.56
N ASN A 300 3.25 6.53 17.07
CA ASN A 300 2.71 5.42 16.31
C ASN A 300 1.20 5.26 16.54
N ASP A 301 0.44 5.20 15.44
CA ASP A 301 -0.99 4.87 15.45
C ASP A 301 -1.26 3.78 14.43
N PHE A 302 -1.75 2.63 14.89
CA PHE A 302 -2.14 1.52 14.03
C PHE A 302 -3.59 1.69 13.63
N THR A 303 -3.81 2.31 12.47
CA THR A 303 -5.13 2.68 11.99
C THR A 303 -5.29 2.44 10.49
N ILE A 304 -6.51 2.11 10.07
CA ILE A 304 -6.89 2.02 8.66
C ILE A 304 -7.19 3.39 8.03
N THR A 305 -7.28 4.45 8.85
CA THR A 305 -7.56 5.81 8.39
C THR A 305 -6.31 6.44 7.77
N PRO A 306 -6.36 6.90 6.51
CA PRO A 306 -5.23 7.62 5.93
C PRO A 306 -5.07 8.99 6.57
N GLN A 307 -3.85 9.34 6.94
CA GLN A 307 -3.49 10.61 7.56
C GLN A 307 -2.42 11.31 6.72
N ARG A 308 -2.70 12.54 6.31
CA ARG A 308 -1.77 13.42 5.57
C ARG A 308 -1.21 12.83 4.27
N THR A 309 -1.89 11.87 3.68
CA THR A 309 -1.46 11.26 2.42
C THR A 309 -1.51 12.29 1.28
N PHE A 310 -2.43 13.25 1.35
CA PHE A 310 -2.60 14.27 0.31
C PHE A 310 -1.38 15.20 0.20
N ILE A 311 -0.64 15.41 1.29
CA ILE A 311 0.58 16.23 1.27
C ILE A 311 1.62 15.62 0.33
N TYR A 312 1.77 14.29 0.34
CA TYR A 312 2.64 13.61 -0.62
C TYR A 312 2.13 13.79 -2.05
N ALA A 313 0.82 13.63 -2.30
CA ALA A 313 0.25 13.77 -3.64
C ALA A 313 0.50 15.18 -4.21
N ASP A 314 0.20 16.22 -3.43
CA ASP A 314 0.41 17.62 -3.83
C ASP A 314 1.88 17.93 -4.07
N LYS A 315 2.77 17.57 -3.13
CA LYS A 315 4.19 17.87 -3.26
C LYS A 315 4.85 17.12 -4.41
N LEU A 316 4.53 15.84 -4.60
CA LEU A 316 5.11 15.06 -5.70
C LEU A 316 4.59 15.51 -7.06
N TYR A 317 3.37 16.05 -7.16
CA TYR A 317 2.91 16.73 -8.37
C TYR A 317 3.68 18.05 -8.61
N GLN A 318 3.86 18.88 -7.59
CA GLN A 318 4.64 20.13 -7.68
C GLN A 318 6.10 19.90 -8.11
N LEU A 319 6.69 18.77 -7.73
CA LEU A 319 8.04 18.35 -8.11
C LEU A 319 8.12 17.67 -9.49
N GLY A 320 6.99 17.50 -10.18
CA GLY A 320 6.91 16.80 -11.48
C GLY A 320 7.16 15.29 -11.39
N VAL A 321 7.06 14.71 -10.19
CA VAL A 321 7.17 13.25 -9.98
C VAL A 321 5.87 12.55 -10.38
N LEU A 322 4.72 13.13 -10.02
CA LEU A 322 3.40 12.69 -10.49
C LEU A 322 2.97 13.55 -11.68
N LYS A 323 2.33 12.93 -12.68
CA LYS A 323 1.82 13.63 -13.87
C LYS A 323 0.41 14.16 -13.67
N ASN A 324 -0.40 13.45 -12.88
CA ASN A 324 -1.77 13.81 -12.57
C ASN A 324 -1.84 14.46 -11.19
N LYS A 325 -2.54 15.60 -11.11
CA LYS A 325 -2.89 16.22 -9.85
C LYS A 325 -4.06 15.47 -9.20
N ALA A 326 -3.93 15.15 -7.92
CA ALA A 326 -5.05 14.77 -7.07
C ALA A 326 -5.66 16.04 -6.47
N GLU A 327 -6.99 16.10 -6.37
CA GLU A 327 -7.72 17.15 -5.65
C GLU A 327 -8.00 16.75 -4.20
N SER A 328 -7.95 15.45 -3.90
CA SER A 328 -8.24 14.89 -2.59
C SER A 328 -7.55 13.54 -2.40
N TRP A 329 -7.38 13.12 -1.14
CA TRP A 329 -6.96 11.74 -0.85
C TRP A 329 -7.91 10.69 -1.42
N LYS A 330 -9.19 11.06 -1.59
CA LYS A 330 -10.21 10.18 -2.15
C LYS A 330 -9.90 9.78 -3.60
N ASP A 331 -9.15 10.58 -4.36
CA ASP A 331 -8.86 10.28 -5.78
C ASP A 331 -8.00 9.02 -5.98
N TYR A 332 -7.25 8.62 -4.94
CA TYR A 332 -6.39 7.44 -4.95
C TYR A 332 -6.79 6.40 -3.91
N PHE A 333 -8.00 6.49 -3.34
CA PHE A 333 -8.59 5.47 -2.48
C PHE A 333 -9.87 4.90 -3.10
N PHE A 334 -10.22 3.67 -2.74
CA PHE A 334 -11.55 3.13 -3.01
C PHE A 334 -12.61 3.75 -2.09
N SER A 335 -13.87 3.73 -2.53
CA SER A 335 -14.96 4.47 -1.91
C SER A 335 -15.30 4.08 -0.47
N GLU A 336 -15.06 2.83 -0.11
CA GLU A 336 -15.31 2.24 1.20
C GLU A 336 -14.51 2.99 2.28
N ALA A 337 -13.29 3.40 1.94
CA ALA A 337 -12.44 4.18 2.82
C ALA A 337 -13.01 5.59 3.09
N TYR A 338 -13.90 6.14 2.25
CA TYR A 338 -14.39 7.53 2.37
C TYR A 338 -15.22 7.78 3.62
N THR A 339 -15.67 6.70 4.28
CA THR A 339 -16.34 6.75 5.59
C THR A 339 -15.39 7.10 6.73
N LEU A 340 -14.08 6.89 6.53
CA LEU A 340 -13.03 7.22 7.48
C LEU A 340 -12.70 8.73 7.39
N PRO A 341 -12.29 9.36 8.51
CA PRO A 341 -11.90 10.76 8.54
C PRO A 341 -10.48 10.97 7.97
N GLY A 342 -10.27 10.57 6.72
CA GLY A 342 -8.97 10.57 6.06
C GLY A 342 -8.45 11.95 5.63
N SER A 343 -7.14 12.04 5.38
CA SER A 343 -6.45 13.24 4.86
C SER A 343 -5.24 12.96 3.96
#